data_AF-A0A5R9GB82-F1
#
_entry.id   AF-A0A5R9GB82-F1
#
_cell.length_a   1.000
_cell.length_b   1.000
_cell.length_c   1.000
_cell.angle_alpha   90.00
_cell.angle_beta   90.00
_cell.angle_gamma   90.00
#
_symmetry.space_group_name_H-M   'P 1'
#
loop_
_entity.id
_entity.type
_entity.pdbx_description
1 polymer ?
#
loop_
_entity_poly.entity_id
_entity_poly.type
_entity_poly.pdbx_seq_one_letter_code
_entity_poly.pdbx_strand_id
1 'polypeptide(L)'
;MLRSVLGHAAYAVVLSVVSFVFYWVLKMWIVMGRFTAADAPPGDISTLEKAFYSYVVPVGYGMFMIGLSLGFRRISRTSSVTISAIFIFGMNAAIVLYFITRFKGLAFG
;
A
#
# COMPACT_ATOMS: atom_id res chain seq x y z
N MET A 1 15.87 -5.62 -24.79
CA MET A 1 15.10 -4.40 -24.43
C MET A 1 13.65 -4.71 -24.10
N LEU A 2 12.87 -5.29 -25.04
CA LEU A 2 11.44 -5.62 -24.85
C LEU A 2 11.13 -6.45 -23.59
N ARG A 3 11.88 -7.53 -23.32
CA ARG A 3 11.68 -8.38 -22.12
C ARG A 3 11.83 -7.62 -20.80
N SER A 4 12.77 -6.67 -20.74
CA SER A 4 12.97 -5.85 -19.54
C SER A 4 11.80 -4.88 -19.35
N VAL A 5 11.34 -4.23 -20.42
CA VAL A 5 10.17 -3.35 -20.39
C VAL A 5 8.92 -4.11 -19.93
N LEU A 6 8.67 -5.30 -20.49
CA LEU A 6 7.56 -6.16 -20.09
C LEU A 6 7.65 -6.58 -18.62
N GLY A 7 8.84 -6.85 -18.11
CA GLY A 7 9.05 -7.17 -16.70
C GLY A 7 8.74 -6.00 -15.76
N HIS A 8 9.12 -4.78 -16.13
CA HIS A 8 8.78 -3.58 -15.35
C HIS A 8 7.28 -3.28 -15.41
N ALA A 9 6.66 -3.43 -16.58
CA ALA A 9 5.22 -3.25 -16.75
C ALA A 9 4.43 -4.28 -15.95
N ALA A 10 4.80 -5.57 -16.01
CA ALA A 10 4.18 -6.62 -15.22
C ALA A 10 4.30 -6.36 -13.72
N TYR A 11 5.49 -5.96 -13.25
CA TYR A 11 5.70 -5.55 -11.87
C TYR A 11 4.78 -4.39 -11.46
N ALA A 12 4.72 -3.33 -12.27
CA ALA A 12 3.90 -2.16 -11.98
C ALA A 12 2.40 -2.50 -11.95
N VAL A 13 1.93 -3.36 -12.86
CA VAL A 13 0.54 -3.83 -12.90
C VAL A 13 0.21 -4.63 -11.65
N VAL A 14 1.03 -5.64 -11.30
CA VAL A 14 0.81 -6.46 -10.11
C VAL A 14 0.82 -5.59 -8.85
N LEU A 15 1.81 -4.71 -8.72
CA LEU A 15 1.91 -3.78 -7.58
C LEU A 15 0.67 -2.87 -7.48
N SER A 16 0.21 -2.34 -8.61
CA SER A 16 -0.99 -1.49 -8.67
C SER A 16 -2.25 -2.24 -8.28
N VAL A 17 -2.44 -3.47 -8.77
CA VAL A 17 -3.60 -4.31 -8.46
C VAL A 17 -3.64 -4.66 -6.98
N VAL A 18 -2.53 -5.13 -6.42
CA VAL A 18 -2.44 -5.48 -4.99
C VAL A 18 -2.70 -4.24 -4.12
N SER A 19 -2.11 -3.10 -4.49
CA SER A 19 -2.33 -1.83 -3.78
C SER A 19 -3.78 -1.36 -3.87
N PHE A 20 -4.42 -1.52 -5.03
CA PHE A 20 -5.82 -1.19 -5.21
C PHE A 20 -6.75 -2.04 -4.33
N VAL A 21 -6.52 -3.37 -4.29
CA VAL A 21 -7.29 -4.26 -3.43
C VAL A 21 -7.09 -3.90 -1.96
N PHE A 22 -5.83 -3.71 -1.54
CA PHE A 22 -5.51 -3.28 -0.18
C PHE A 22 -6.21 -1.96 0.19
N TYR A 23 -6.19 -0.99 -0.71
CA TYR A 23 -6.87 0.30 -0.51
C TYR A 23 -8.35 0.12 -0.21
N TRP A 24 -9.05 -0.69 -1.00
CA TRP A 24 -10.48 -0.91 -0.81
C TRP A 24 -10.80 -1.69 0.44
N VAL A 25 -10.02 -2.73 0.75
CA VAL A 25 -10.18 -3.51 1.99
C VAL A 25 -10.03 -2.59 3.19
N LEU A 26 -8.96 -1.80 3.25
CA LEU A 26 -8.73 -0.92 4.40
C LEU A 26 -9.74 0.23 4.46
N LYS A 27 -10.16 0.77 3.31
CA LYS A 27 -11.22 1.77 3.25
C LYS A 27 -12.53 1.23 3.83
N MET A 28 -12.96 0.04 3.43
CA MET A 28 -14.17 -0.60 3.97
C MET A 28 -14.03 -0.86 5.47
N TRP A 29 -12.85 -1.30 5.93
CA TRP A 29 -12.57 -1.51 7.34
C TRP A 29 -12.72 -0.22 8.17
N ILE A 30 -12.09 0.88 7.74
CA ILE A 30 -12.18 2.17 8.43
C ILE A 30 -13.64 2.65 8.46
N VAL A 31 -14.35 2.54 7.33
CA VAL A 31 -15.75 2.94 7.23
C VAL A 31 -16.63 2.12 8.17
N MET A 32 -16.46 0.79 8.22
CA MET A 32 -17.19 -0.07 9.16
C MET A 32 -16.89 0.30 10.62
N GLY A 33 -15.63 0.57 10.96
CA GLY A 33 -15.24 1.01 12.31
C GLY A 33 -15.95 2.28 12.76
N ARG A 34 -16.23 3.22 11.83
CA ARG A 34 -17.00 4.44 12.12
C ARG A 34 -18.48 4.17 12.43
N PHE A 35 -19.05 3.07 11.95
CA PHE A 35 -20.45 2.69 12.20
C PHE A 35 -20.63 1.82 13.45
N THR A 36 -19.58 1.16 13.93
CA THR A 36 -19.62 0.25 15.08
C THR A 36 -19.08 0.85 16.36
N ALA A 37 -18.52 2.07 16.32
CA ALA A 37 -18.08 2.80 17.50
C ALA A 37 -19.27 3.14 18.41
N ALA A 38 -19.53 2.30 19.41
CA ALA A 38 -20.62 2.46 20.37
C ALA A 38 -20.42 3.63 21.34
N ASP A 39 -19.18 4.09 21.51
CA ASP A 39 -18.75 5.05 22.54
C ASP A 39 -18.35 6.44 22.01
N ALA A 40 -18.46 6.67 20.69
CA ALA A 40 -18.15 7.94 20.05
C ALA A 40 -19.37 8.46 19.26
N PRO A 41 -19.48 9.77 18.95
CA PRO A 41 -20.51 10.26 18.05
C PRO A 41 -20.52 9.43 16.76
N PRO A 42 -21.70 9.06 16.23
CA PRO A 42 -21.76 8.25 15.01
C PRO A 42 -20.89 8.88 13.93
N GLY A 43 -19.93 8.10 13.41
CA GLY A 43 -18.97 8.61 12.45
C GLY A 43 -17.61 9.00 13.00
N ASP A 44 -17.32 8.85 14.30
CA ASP A 44 -15.96 9.06 14.83
C ASP A 44 -15.29 7.77 15.32
N ILE A 45 -13.98 7.68 15.17
CA ILE A 45 -13.11 6.58 15.65
C ILE A 45 -12.08 7.13 16.63
N SER A 46 -11.52 6.28 17.49
CA SER A 46 -10.58 6.74 18.51
C SER A 46 -9.31 7.36 17.89
N THR A 47 -8.67 8.29 18.60
CA THR A 47 -7.42 8.93 18.15
C THR A 47 -6.31 7.91 17.86
N LEU A 48 -6.28 6.82 18.65
CA LEU A 48 -5.35 5.72 18.44
C LEU A 48 -5.61 5.00 17.10
N GLU A 49 -6.87 4.67 16.82
CA GLU A 49 -7.26 4.05 15.55
C GLU A 49 -6.98 4.96 14.35
N LYS A 50 -7.25 6.27 14.48
CA LYS A 50 -6.92 7.25 13.44
C LYS A 50 -5.42 7.21 13.10
N ALA A 51 -4.55 7.20 14.11
CA ALA A 51 -3.11 7.12 13.92
C ALA A 51 -2.68 5.76 13.33
N PHE A 52 -3.28 4.67 13.80
CA PHE A 52 -3.01 3.32 13.33
C PHE A 52 -3.34 3.15 11.85
N TYR A 53 -4.56 3.50 11.43
CA TYR A 53 -5.00 3.38 10.04
C TYR A 53 -4.34 4.39 9.10
N SER A 54 -3.97 5.57 9.59
CA SER A 54 -3.37 6.63 8.75
C SER A 54 -1.88 6.45 8.52
N TYR A 55 -1.14 5.85 9.46
CA TYR A 55 0.33 5.79 9.40
C TYR A 55 0.86 4.37 9.55
N VAL A 56 0.52 3.69 10.64
CA VAL A 56 1.11 2.39 10.97
C VAL A 56 0.79 1.35 9.90
N VAL A 57 -0.49 1.25 9.50
CA VAL A 57 -0.93 0.29 8.49
C VAL A 57 -0.31 0.57 7.11
N PRO A 58 -0.34 1.81 6.57
CA PRO A 58 0.34 2.12 5.30
C PRO A 58 1.85 1.85 5.32
N VAL A 59 2.54 2.23 6.40
CA VAL A 59 3.99 2.00 6.52
C VAL A 59 4.29 0.50 6.61
N GLY A 60 3.52 -0.24 7.40
CA GLY A 60 3.62 -1.71 7.49
C GLY A 60 3.42 -2.39 6.14
N TYR A 61 2.38 -1.99 5.40
CA TYR A 61 2.14 -2.43 4.03
C TYR A 61 3.34 -2.13 3.12
N GLY A 62 3.88 -0.90 3.18
CA GLY A 62 5.03 -0.49 2.38
C GLY A 62 6.27 -1.35 2.65
N MET A 63 6.61 -1.58 3.92
CA MET A 63 7.73 -2.43 4.30
C MET A 63 7.55 -3.87 3.81
N PHE A 64 6.34 -4.42 3.96
CA PHE A 64 6.01 -5.75 3.48
C PHE A 64 6.15 -5.86 1.95
N MET A 65 5.60 -4.90 1.21
CA MET A 65 5.67 -4.88 -0.26
C MET A 65 7.08 -4.64 -0.78
N ILE A 66 7.90 -3.85 -0.11
CA ILE A 66 9.33 -3.73 -0.41
C ILE A 66 10.01 -5.09 -0.26
N GLY A 67 9.75 -5.81 0.83
CA GLY A 67 10.29 -7.15 1.06
C GLY A 67 9.93 -8.12 -0.07
N LEU A 68 8.64 -8.19 -0.43
CA LEU A 68 8.16 -9.01 -1.54
C LEU A 68 8.77 -8.59 -2.88
N SER A 69 8.89 -7.29 -3.14
CA SER A 69 9.44 -6.75 -4.38
C SER A 69 10.94 -7.05 -4.52
N LEU A 70 11.69 -7.02 -3.41
CA LEU A 70 13.09 -7.45 -3.39
C LEU A 70 13.22 -8.97 -3.60
N GLY A 71 12.29 -9.77 -3.08
CA GLY A 71 12.17 -11.20 -3.39
C GLY A 71 11.93 -11.44 -4.89
N PHE A 72 10.94 -10.75 -5.46
CA PHE A 72 10.65 -10.79 -6.89
C PHE A 72 11.89 -10.40 -7.72
N ARG A 73 12.58 -9.32 -7.35
CA ARG A 73 13.82 -8.91 -8.02
C ARG A 73 14.89 -10.00 -8.03
N ARG A 74 15.04 -10.79 -6.96
CA ARG A 74 15.98 -11.92 -6.93
C ARG A 74 15.60 -12.99 -7.95
N ILE A 75 14.30 -13.29 -8.06
CA ILE A 75 13.78 -14.27 -9.04
C ILE A 75 13.90 -13.72 -10.46
N SER A 76 13.52 -12.46 -10.73
CA SER A 76 13.56 -11.88 -12.08
C SER A 76 14.98 -11.80 -12.68
N ARG A 77 16.00 -11.75 -11.82
CA ARG A 77 17.41 -11.79 -12.26
C ARG A 77 17.78 -13.09 -12.97
N THR A 78 17.13 -14.22 -12.65
CA THR A 78 17.39 -15.49 -13.36
C THR A 78 16.81 -15.47 -14.79
N SER A 79 15.85 -14.59 -15.05
CA SER A 79 15.21 -14.41 -16.37
C SER A 79 15.76 -13.21 -17.16
N SER A 80 16.94 -12.70 -16.78
CA SER A 80 17.62 -11.53 -17.38
C SER A 80 16.81 -10.22 -17.32
N VAL A 81 15.87 -10.10 -16.39
CA VAL A 81 15.11 -8.86 -16.13
C VAL A 81 15.74 -8.14 -14.94
N THR A 82 16.34 -6.99 -15.20
CA THR A 82 17.02 -6.19 -14.18
C THR A 82 16.14 -5.04 -13.71
N ILE A 83 15.40 -5.25 -12.62
CA ILE A 83 14.67 -4.18 -11.94
C ILE A 83 15.61 -3.52 -10.90
N SER A 84 15.70 -2.19 -10.94
CA SER A 84 16.55 -1.45 -9.99
C SER A 84 15.91 -1.42 -8.61
N ALA A 85 16.72 -1.51 -7.56
CA ALA A 85 16.21 -1.42 -6.19
C ALA A 85 15.61 -0.03 -5.92
N ILE A 86 16.23 1.03 -6.46
CA ILE A 86 15.74 2.41 -6.36
C ILE A 86 14.34 2.54 -6.95
N PHE A 87 14.07 1.92 -8.10
CA PHE A 87 12.72 1.92 -8.70
C PHE A 87 11.69 1.24 -7.80
N ILE A 88 12.04 0.09 -7.21
CA ILE A 88 11.17 -0.62 -6.26
C ILE A 88 10.85 0.27 -5.06
N PHE A 89 11.87 0.88 -4.45
CA PHE A 89 11.70 1.77 -3.30
C PHE A 89 10.85 2.98 -3.66
N GLY A 90 11.12 3.64 -4.79
CA GLY A 90 10.37 4.81 -5.24
C GLY A 90 8.89 4.51 -5.46
N MET A 91 8.56 3.41 -6.13
CA MET A 91 7.17 3.00 -6.38
C MET A 91 6.42 2.70 -5.07
N ASN A 92 7.04 1.93 -4.17
CA ASN A 92 6.41 1.60 -2.88
C ASN A 92 6.26 2.84 -2.00
N ALA A 93 7.26 3.73 -1.96
CA ALA A 93 7.18 4.99 -1.21
C ALA A 93 6.03 5.87 -1.73
N ALA A 94 5.87 5.99 -3.06
CA ALA A 94 4.77 6.73 -3.66
C ALA A 94 3.39 6.16 -3.27
N ILE A 95 3.25 4.83 -3.25
CA ILE A 95 2.01 4.15 -2.83
C ILE A 95 1.74 4.39 -1.34
N VAL A 96 2.76 4.30 -0.49
CA VAL A 96 2.63 4.55 0.96
C VAL A 96 2.19 6.00 1.20
N LEU A 97 2.81 6.98 0.55
CA LEU A 97 2.42 8.38 0.64
C LEU A 97 0.98 8.61 0.16
N TYR A 98 0.59 7.97 -0.94
CA TYR A 98 -0.79 7.98 -1.42
C TYR A 98 -1.76 7.43 -0.36
N PHE A 99 -1.46 6.28 0.23
CA PHE A 99 -2.27 5.67 1.28
C PHE A 99 -2.37 6.53 2.52
N ILE A 100 -1.26 7.06 3.03
CA ILE A 100 -1.26 7.96 4.20
C ILE A 100 -2.20 9.14 3.93
N THR A 101 -2.09 9.77 2.75
CA THR A 101 -2.91 10.92 2.38
C THR A 101 -4.39 10.57 2.34
N ARG A 102 -4.75 9.44 1.71
CA ARG A 102 -6.15 9.02 1.56
C ARG A 102 -6.76 8.53 2.86
N PHE A 103 -6.05 7.73 3.65
CA PHE A 103 -6.57 7.21 4.91
C PHE A 103 -6.61 8.26 6.00
N LYS A 104 -5.66 9.21 6.02
CA LYS A 104 -5.78 10.39 6.88
C LYS A 104 -7.04 11.19 6.55
N GLY A 105 -7.32 11.43 5.27
CA GLY A 105 -8.57 12.07 4.86
C GLY A 105 -9.82 11.32 5.33
N LEU A 106 -9.81 9.99 5.27
CA LEU A 106 -10.95 9.15 5.69
C LEU A 106 -11.11 9.04 7.21
N ALA A 107 -10.00 9.03 7.95
CA ALA A 107 -9.98 8.86 9.40
C ALA A 107 -10.25 10.18 10.16
N PHE A 108 -9.89 11.32 9.57
CA PHE A 108 -10.04 12.64 10.19
C PHE A 108 -11.15 13.52 9.59
N GLY A 109 -11.76 13.10 8.47
CA GLY A 109 -12.96 13.72 7.89
C GLY A 109 -14.20 12.88 8.13
#